data_AF-A0A1L9P213-F1
#
_entry.id   AF-A0A1L9P213-F1
#
_cell.length_a   1.000
_cell.length_b   1.000
_cell.length_c   1.000
_cell.angle_alpha   90.00
_cell.angle_beta   90.00
_cell.angle_gamma   90.00
#
_symmetry.space_group_name_H-M   'P 1'
#
loop_
_entity.id
_entity.type
_entity.pdbx_description
1 polymer ?
#
loop_
_entity_poly.entity_id
_entity_poly.type
_entity_poly.pdbx_seq_one_letter_code
_entity_poly.pdbx_strand_id
1 'polypeptide(L)'
;MKQLLRRLVMVTATSIAFGTGGAQADVPIGEFELGVSGSTLQEKLVSQNTVFLRVTDKLIHARKTAELPDNPGRQSEFIEYTQLAPSTEIKASLCDGKVYKIEFTSIYQKDFNAIMMARKGVFDYLLRGAAELTEIKLHQDEKNSDVTQTFTINRDALGGSQRGEERVIFALLENGGAQFNWVTLKFMLENRWYCPG
;
A
#
# COMPACT_ATOMS: atom_id res chain seq x y z
N MET A 1 -2.97 2.17 51.61
CA MET A 1 -3.26 1.18 50.55
C MET A 1 -3.76 1.92 49.32
N LYS A 2 -2.92 2.07 48.30
CA LYS A 2 -3.24 2.82 47.07
C LYS A 2 -3.88 1.86 46.06
N GLN A 3 -5.15 2.10 45.70
CA GLN A 3 -5.84 1.36 44.65
C GLN A 3 -5.24 1.73 43.29
N LEU A 4 -4.72 0.72 42.58
CA LEU A 4 -4.32 0.82 41.19
C LEU A 4 -5.56 0.96 40.30
N LEU A 5 -5.81 2.14 39.77
CA LEU A 5 -6.60 2.29 38.54
C LEU A 5 -5.69 1.93 37.36
N ARG A 6 -5.83 0.70 36.84
CA ARG A 6 -5.36 0.35 35.50
C ARG A 6 -6.24 1.08 34.49
N ARG A 7 -5.71 2.12 33.86
CA ARG A 7 -6.31 2.73 32.67
C ARG A 7 -6.24 1.73 31.53
N LEU A 8 -7.41 1.22 31.13
CA LEU A 8 -7.60 0.53 29.87
C LEU A 8 -7.45 1.58 28.76
N VAL A 9 -6.30 1.60 28.07
CA VAL A 9 -6.15 2.41 26.86
C VAL A 9 -6.68 1.54 25.71
N MET A 10 -7.94 1.72 25.34
CA MET A 10 -8.41 1.26 24.04
C MET A 10 -7.77 2.16 22.99
N VAL A 11 -6.78 1.63 22.27
CA VAL A 11 -6.32 2.22 21.02
C VAL A 11 -7.39 1.91 19.99
N THR A 12 -8.37 2.80 19.84
CA THR A 12 -9.26 2.79 18.68
C THR A 12 -8.42 3.20 17.48
N ALA A 13 -7.98 2.23 16.69
CA ALA A 13 -7.47 2.49 15.36
C ALA A 13 -8.63 3.03 14.53
N THR A 14 -8.73 4.35 14.43
CA THR A 14 -9.68 5.03 13.55
C THR A 14 -9.20 4.82 12.11
N SER A 15 -9.69 3.77 11.48
CA SER A 15 -9.59 3.56 10.03
C SER A 15 -10.47 4.61 9.36
N ILE A 16 -9.87 5.67 8.83
CA ILE A 16 -10.57 6.61 7.96
C ILE A 16 -10.65 5.95 6.58
N ALA A 17 -11.82 5.38 6.26
CA ALA A 17 -12.13 4.95 4.92
C ALA A 17 -12.31 6.19 4.03
N PHE A 18 -11.38 6.41 3.10
CA PHE A 18 -11.47 7.50 2.14
C PHE A 18 -12.29 7.07 0.92
N GLY A 19 -13.41 7.76 0.69
CA GLY A 19 -13.96 8.11 -0.62
C GLY A 19 -14.52 7.00 -1.51
N THR A 20 -15.84 6.86 -1.54
CA THR A 20 -16.59 6.20 -2.62
C THR A 20 -16.76 7.16 -3.80
N GLY A 21 -15.89 7.09 -4.80
CA GLY A 21 -16.05 7.83 -6.04
C GLY A 21 -15.09 7.34 -7.12
N GLY A 22 -15.63 6.83 -8.23
CA GLY A 22 -14.99 6.58 -9.54
C GLY A 22 -13.53 6.08 -9.55
N ALA A 23 -13.33 4.81 -9.87
CA ALA A 23 -12.06 4.23 -10.35
C ALA A 23 -10.78 4.72 -9.62
N GLN A 24 -10.78 4.74 -8.29
CA GLN A 24 -9.60 5.13 -7.52
C GLN A 24 -8.79 3.89 -7.13
N ALA A 25 -7.55 3.81 -7.61
CA ALA A 25 -6.57 2.77 -7.29
C ALA A 25 -6.06 2.90 -5.84
N ASP A 26 -7.00 2.83 -4.89
CA ASP A 26 -6.76 3.11 -3.47
C ASP A 26 -6.78 1.81 -2.69
N VAL A 27 -5.61 1.16 -2.62
CA VAL A 27 -5.36 0.28 -1.48
C VAL A 27 -4.95 1.22 -0.34
N PRO A 28 -5.65 1.24 0.80
CA PRO A 28 -5.28 2.09 1.94
C PRO A 28 -4.00 1.52 2.55
N ILE A 29 -2.87 1.92 1.99
CA ILE A 29 -1.54 1.39 2.28
C ILE A 29 -1.26 1.35 3.81
N GLY A 30 -1.74 2.35 4.54
CA GLY A 30 -1.58 2.42 6.00
C GLY A 30 -2.36 1.39 6.80
N GLU A 31 -3.23 0.60 6.17
CA GLU A 31 -3.94 -0.52 6.80
C GLU A 31 -3.18 -1.85 6.70
N PHE A 32 -2.01 -1.86 6.05
CA PHE A 32 -1.18 -3.05 5.89
C PHE A 32 -0.03 -2.99 6.88
N GLU A 33 -0.02 -3.98 7.77
CA GLU A 33 0.97 -4.10 8.84
C GLU A 33 1.96 -5.23 8.54
N LEU A 34 3.23 -5.00 8.85
CA LEU A 34 4.25 -6.05 8.82
C LEU A 34 4.25 -6.85 10.13
N GLY A 35 4.72 -8.10 10.06
CA GLY A 35 4.80 -9.03 11.19
C GLY A 35 3.52 -9.86 11.39
N VAL A 36 2.43 -9.52 10.70
CA VAL A 36 1.20 -10.30 10.69
C VAL A 36 1.38 -11.63 9.95
N SER A 37 0.51 -12.60 10.22
CA SER A 37 0.52 -13.88 9.51
C SER A 37 0.07 -13.73 8.05
N GLY A 38 0.52 -14.63 7.18
CA GLY A 38 0.07 -14.68 5.79
C GLY A 38 -1.44 -14.90 5.64
N SER A 39 -2.11 -15.61 6.58
CA SER A 39 -3.57 -15.77 6.56
C SER A 39 -4.28 -14.47 6.93
N THR A 40 -3.80 -13.75 7.95
CA THR A 40 -4.33 -12.43 8.32
C THR A 40 -4.23 -11.45 7.15
N LEU A 41 -3.10 -11.46 6.42
CA LEU A 41 -2.97 -10.63 5.22
C LEU A 41 -3.95 -11.05 4.11
N GLN A 42 -4.15 -12.35 3.88
CA GLN A 42 -5.12 -12.82 2.89
C GLN A 42 -6.56 -12.38 3.23
N GLU A 43 -6.99 -12.47 4.48
CA GLU A 43 -8.29 -11.98 4.93
C GLU A 43 -8.46 -10.48 4.66
N LYS A 44 -7.42 -9.70 4.96
CA LYS A 44 -7.39 -8.26 4.67
C LYS A 44 -7.51 -8.00 3.17
N LEU A 45 -6.78 -8.75 2.35
CA LEU A 45 -6.80 -8.64 0.89
C LEU A 45 -8.17 -9.02 0.30
N VAL A 46 -8.85 -10.04 0.85
CA VAL A 46 -10.22 -10.39 0.47
C VAL A 46 -11.18 -9.24 0.74
N SER A 47 -11.07 -8.58 1.91
CA SER A 47 -11.90 -7.41 2.25
C SER A 47 -11.71 -6.21 1.31
N GLN A 48 -10.64 -6.21 0.51
CA GLN A 48 -10.28 -5.16 -0.44
C GLN A 48 -10.63 -5.53 -1.89
N ASN A 49 -11.46 -6.56 -2.10
CA ASN A 49 -11.87 -7.06 -3.43
C ASN A 49 -10.66 -7.37 -4.33
N THR A 50 -9.63 -8.00 -3.77
CA THR A 50 -8.44 -8.40 -4.54
C THR A 50 -8.55 -9.82 -5.06
N VAL A 51 -7.96 -10.05 -6.23
CA VAL A 51 -7.82 -11.37 -6.84
C VAL A 51 -6.43 -11.91 -6.54
N PHE A 52 -6.35 -13.12 -5.99
CA PHE A 52 -5.06 -13.79 -5.78
C PHE A 52 -4.53 -14.37 -7.09
N LEU A 53 -3.30 -14.00 -7.43
CA LEU A 53 -2.59 -14.48 -8.62
C LEU A 53 -1.69 -15.67 -8.29
N ARG A 54 -1.06 -15.64 -7.11
CA ARG A 54 -0.19 -16.72 -6.62
C ARG A 54 -0.06 -16.66 -5.10
N VAL A 55 -0.23 -17.80 -4.44
CA VAL A 55 -0.01 -17.93 -2.99
C VAL A 55 0.89 -19.13 -2.73
N THR A 56 1.93 -18.93 -1.93
CA THR A 56 2.92 -19.92 -1.50
C THR A 56 3.29 -19.66 -0.05
N ASP A 57 4.12 -20.52 0.54
CA ASP A 57 4.71 -20.34 1.87
C ASP A 57 5.61 -19.09 1.99
N LYS A 58 6.11 -18.56 0.87
CA LYS A 58 7.05 -17.43 0.82
C LYS A 58 6.49 -16.16 0.16
N LEU A 59 5.34 -16.26 -0.51
CA LEU A 59 4.81 -15.18 -1.34
C LEU A 59 3.28 -15.21 -1.38
N ILE A 60 2.67 -14.05 -1.15
CA ILE A 60 1.29 -13.75 -1.54
C ILE A 60 1.34 -12.69 -2.64
N HIS A 61 0.84 -13.01 -3.82
CA HIS A 61 0.72 -12.11 -4.96
C HIS A 61 -0.75 -11.95 -5.29
N ALA A 62 -1.24 -10.72 -5.19
CA ALA A 62 -2.63 -10.37 -5.44
C ALA A 62 -2.71 -9.11 -6.33
N ARG A 63 -3.90 -8.89 -6.88
CA ARG A 63 -4.20 -7.73 -7.71
C ARG A 63 -5.57 -7.19 -7.36
N LYS A 64 -5.63 -5.91 -7.01
CA LYS A 64 -6.88 -5.15 -6.93
C LYS A 64 -7.29 -4.74 -8.34
N THR A 65 -8.57 -4.90 -8.64
CA THR A 65 -9.20 -4.42 -9.88
C THR A 65 -10.03 -3.18 -9.57
N ALA A 66 -10.01 -2.20 -10.47
CA ALA A 66 -10.91 -1.06 -10.44
C ALA A 66 -11.95 -1.21 -11.55
N GLU A 67 -13.19 -0.85 -11.24
CA GLU A 67 -14.25 -0.68 -12.24
C GLU A 67 -13.94 0.54 -13.09
N LEU A 68 -13.90 0.36 -14.40
CA LEU A 68 -13.85 1.45 -15.36
C LEU A 68 -15.22 2.15 -15.38
N PRO A 69 -15.27 3.50 -15.43
CA PRO A 69 -16.55 4.19 -15.53
C PRO A 69 -17.31 3.71 -16.77
N ASP A 70 -18.60 3.39 -16.58
CA ASP A 70 -19.48 2.93 -17.64
C ASP A 70 -19.49 3.93 -18.81
N ASN A 71 -19.37 3.41 -20.03
CA ASN A 71 -19.64 4.20 -21.22
C ASN A 71 -21.15 4.52 -21.20
N PRO A 72 -21.60 5.79 -21.23
CA PRO A 72 -22.98 6.20 -20.96
C PRO A 72 -24.03 5.73 -21.99
N GLY A 73 -23.68 4.81 -22.90
CA GLY A 73 -24.56 4.22 -23.91
C GLY A 73 -24.95 2.76 -23.70
N ARG A 74 -24.50 2.08 -22.64
CA ARG A 74 -24.88 0.68 -22.35
C ARG A 74 -25.72 0.63 -21.07
N GLN A 75 -27.03 0.67 -21.24
CA GLN A 75 -27.96 0.36 -20.16
C GLN A 75 -27.90 -1.15 -19.87
N SER A 76 -27.62 -1.47 -18.60
CA SER A 76 -27.96 -2.69 -17.87
C SER A 76 -27.86 -4.02 -18.63
N GLU A 77 -26.88 -4.83 -18.25
CA GLU A 77 -26.99 -6.23 -17.82
C GLU A 77 -25.61 -6.87 -18.03
N PHE A 78 -24.98 -7.33 -16.95
CA PHE A 78 -23.63 -7.91 -16.87
C PHE A 78 -22.46 -6.91 -16.95
N ILE A 79 -21.73 -6.78 -15.84
CA ILE A 79 -20.36 -6.24 -15.84
C ILE A 79 -19.53 -7.26 -16.64
N GLU A 80 -19.30 -7.01 -17.93
CA GLU A 80 -18.34 -7.79 -18.69
C GLU A 80 -16.97 -7.64 -18.02
N TYR A 81 -16.19 -8.73 -17.89
CA TYR A 81 -14.81 -8.69 -17.36
C TYR A 81 -13.89 -7.66 -18.05
N THR A 82 -14.33 -7.10 -19.19
CA THR A 82 -13.72 -5.99 -19.93
C THR A 82 -13.80 -4.64 -19.20
N GLN A 83 -14.68 -4.49 -18.19
CA GLN A 83 -14.83 -3.28 -17.36
C GLN A 83 -13.93 -3.27 -16.11
N LEU A 84 -13.19 -4.35 -15.84
CA LEU A 84 -12.26 -4.42 -14.72
C LEU A 84 -10.83 -4.17 -15.19
N ALA A 85 -10.24 -3.03 -14.80
CA ALA A 85 -8.85 -2.73 -15.06
C ALA A 85 -7.97 -3.06 -13.83
N PRO A 86 -6.76 -3.62 -14.01
CA PRO A 86 -5.78 -3.70 -12.93
C PRO A 86 -5.52 -2.32 -12.31
N SER A 87 -5.75 -2.18 -11.02
CA SER A 87 -5.53 -0.91 -10.31
C SER A 87 -4.25 -0.94 -9.47
N THR A 88 -4.06 -2.03 -8.72
CA THR A 88 -2.92 -2.18 -7.82
C THR A 88 -2.43 -3.62 -7.79
N GLU A 89 -1.17 -3.81 -8.11
CA GLU A 89 -0.48 -5.09 -7.87
C GLU A 89 0.12 -5.10 -6.46
N ILE A 90 -0.11 -6.18 -5.73
CA ILE A 90 0.31 -6.35 -4.33
C ILE A 90 1.15 -7.61 -4.23
N LYS A 91 2.39 -7.49 -3.77
CA LYS A 91 3.29 -8.62 -3.52
C LYS A 91 3.78 -8.57 -2.09
N ALA A 92 3.44 -9.58 -1.30
CA ALA A 92 3.90 -9.71 0.06
C ALA A 92 4.84 -10.91 0.19
N SER A 93 6.03 -10.68 0.72
CA SER A 93 6.99 -11.74 1.02
C SER A 93 6.82 -12.22 2.45
N LEU A 94 6.85 -13.54 2.61
CA LEU A 94 6.66 -14.23 3.87
C LEU A 94 7.97 -14.85 4.34
N CYS A 95 8.17 -14.86 5.66
CA CYS A 95 9.27 -15.51 6.35
C CYS A 95 8.70 -16.13 7.62
N ASP A 96 8.86 -17.45 7.78
CA ASP A 96 8.21 -18.23 8.85
C ASP A 96 6.70 -17.93 9.00
N GLY A 97 6.01 -17.79 7.87
CA GLY A 97 4.59 -17.48 7.80
C GLY A 97 4.20 -16.03 8.15
N LYS A 98 5.16 -15.16 8.49
CA LYS A 98 4.95 -13.74 8.78
C LYS A 98 5.31 -12.86 7.59
N VAL A 99 4.54 -11.81 7.38
CA VAL A 99 4.78 -10.80 6.34
C VAL A 99 5.93 -9.90 6.77
N TYR A 100 7.04 -9.92 6.07
CA TYR A 100 8.19 -9.03 6.36
C TYR A 100 8.37 -7.94 5.30
N LYS A 101 7.76 -8.10 4.13
CA LYS A 101 7.82 -7.13 3.03
C LYS A 101 6.48 -7.09 2.30
N ILE A 102 6.00 -5.90 1.94
CA ILE A 102 4.86 -5.71 1.04
C ILE A 102 5.20 -4.64 0.00
N GLU A 103 4.97 -4.95 -1.26
CA GLU A 103 5.15 -4.06 -2.42
C GLU A 103 3.79 -3.77 -3.05
N PHE A 104 3.47 -2.50 -3.20
CA PHE A 104 2.30 -1.99 -3.89
C PHE A 104 2.75 -1.28 -5.16
N THR A 105 2.14 -1.62 -6.28
CA THR A 105 2.33 -0.94 -7.56
C THR A 105 0.95 -0.52 -8.06
N SER A 106 0.57 0.71 -7.77
CA SER A 106 -0.72 1.29 -8.19
C SER A 106 -0.57 2.08 -9.48
N ILE A 107 -1.49 1.86 -10.41
CA ILE A 107 -1.57 2.57 -11.69
C ILE A 107 -2.68 3.62 -11.57
N TYR A 108 -2.35 4.88 -11.82
CA TYR A 108 -3.30 5.98 -11.85
C TYR A 108 -3.38 6.52 -13.28
N GLN A 109 -4.59 6.82 -13.75
CA GLN A 109 -4.71 7.80 -14.83
C GLN A 109 -4.07 9.12 -14.35
N LYS A 110 -3.51 9.92 -15.26
CA LYS A 110 -2.85 11.20 -14.94
C LYS A 110 -3.87 12.28 -14.52
N ASP A 111 -4.84 11.94 -13.67
CA ASP A 111 -5.56 12.90 -12.85
C ASP A 111 -4.65 13.31 -11.69
N PHE A 112 -4.27 14.58 -11.71
CA PHE A 112 -3.41 15.17 -10.68
C PHE A 112 -4.02 15.02 -9.28
N ASN A 113 -5.36 15.09 -9.15
CA ASN A 113 -6.02 14.99 -7.85
C ASN A 113 -5.89 13.58 -7.24
N ALA A 114 -6.17 12.53 -8.02
CA ALA A 114 -6.02 11.14 -7.58
C ALA A 114 -4.59 10.84 -7.12
N ILE A 115 -3.59 11.29 -7.89
CA ILE A 115 -2.17 11.15 -7.52
C ILE A 115 -1.87 11.87 -6.20
N MET A 116 -2.35 13.10 -6.02
CA MET A 116 -2.11 13.87 -4.80
C MET A 116 -2.79 13.24 -3.58
N MET A 117 -3.98 12.67 -3.74
CA MET A 117 -4.68 11.94 -2.67
C MET A 117 -3.94 10.67 -2.25
N ALA A 118 -3.44 9.88 -3.21
CA ALA A 118 -2.62 8.71 -2.93
C ALA A 118 -1.32 9.09 -2.18
N ARG A 119 -0.66 10.18 -2.61
CA ARG A 119 0.51 10.73 -1.93
C ARG A 119 0.19 11.14 -0.50
N LYS A 120 -0.96 11.79 -0.27
CA LYS A 120 -1.40 12.16 1.07
C LYS A 120 -1.52 10.94 1.99
N GLY A 121 -2.07 9.83 1.50
CA GLY A 121 -2.16 8.58 2.26
C GLY A 121 -0.79 8.02 2.67
N VAL A 122 0.20 8.08 1.77
CA VAL A 122 1.59 7.71 2.07
C VAL A 122 2.19 8.62 3.14
N PHE A 123 2.07 9.94 2.98
CA PHE A 123 2.62 10.88 3.96
C PHE A 123 1.94 10.78 5.32
N ASP A 124 0.64 10.52 5.37
CA ASP A 124 -0.08 10.27 6.63
C ASP A 124 0.43 9.01 7.35
N TYR A 125 0.78 7.95 6.61
CA TYR A 125 1.45 6.78 7.18
C TYR A 125 2.82 7.13 7.76
N LEU A 126 3.65 7.85 7.00
CA LEU A 126 4.99 8.27 7.43
C LEU A 126 4.94 9.18 8.67
N LEU A 127 4.01 10.14 8.69
CA LEU A 127 3.82 11.05 9.82
C LEU A 127 3.42 10.31 11.10
N ARG A 128 2.48 9.37 11.01
CA ARG A 128 2.06 8.55 12.16
C ARG A 128 3.18 7.64 12.67
N GLY A 129 4.06 7.19 11.76
CA GLY A 129 5.24 6.41 12.10
C GLY A 129 6.40 7.22 12.66
N ALA A 130 6.30 8.55 12.75
CA ALA A 130 7.44 9.43 13.03
C ALA A 130 8.64 9.10 12.12
N ALA A 131 8.37 8.89 10.82
CA ALA A 131 9.37 8.40 9.88
C ALA A 131 10.46 9.45 9.60
N GLU A 132 11.69 8.97 9.45
CA GLU A 132 12.85 9.79 9.09
C GLU A 132 13.23 9.53 7.63
N LEU A 133 13.45 10.59 6.85
CA LEU A 133 13.95 10.45 5.48
C LEU A 133 15.43 10.08 5.52
N THR A 134 15.79 8.91 4.99
CA THR A 134 17.17 8.41 5.02
C THR A 134 17.87 8.53 3.67
N GLU A 135 17.13 8.48 2.56
CA GLU A 135 17.73 8.45 1.23
C GLU A 135 16.82 9.05 0.17
N ILE A 136 17.41 9.78 -0.78
CA ILE A 136 16.77 10.16 -2.04
C ILE A 136 17.67 9.64 -3.17
N LYS A 137 17.09 8.85 -4.10
CA LYS A 137 17.76 8.43 -5.33
C LYS A 137 17.07 9.05 -6.54
N LEU A 138 17.89 9.62 -7.42
CA LEU A 138 17.49 10.10 -8.72
C LEU A 138 17.84 9.06 -9.78
N HIS A 139 16.92 8.79 -10.69
CA HIS A 139 17.23 7.97 -11.86
C HIS A 139 18.31 8.66 -12.70
N GLN A 140 19.27 7.87 -13.23
CA GLN A 140 20.44 8.41 -13.94
C GLN A 140 20.18 8.66 -15.43
N ASP A 141 19.12 8.08 -15.97
CA ASP A 141 18.66 8.36 -17.34
C ASP A 141 17.90 9.69 -17.38
N GLU A 142 18.40 10.66 -18.16
CA GLU A 142 17.81 11.99 -18.34
C GLU A 142 16.39 11.97 -18.90
N LYS A 143 15.97 10.88 -19.55
CA LYS A 143 14.60 10.71 -20.06
C LYS A 143 13.64 10.15 -19.00
N ASN A 144 14.14 9.84 -17.81
CA ASN A 144 13.36 9.29 -16.73
C ASN A 144 13.31 10.26 -15.54
N SER A 145 12.10 10.72 -15.21
CA SER A 145 11.83 11.65 -14.11
C SER A 145 11.68 10.96 -12.75
N ASP A 146 11.93 9.64 -12.67
CA ASP A 146 11.74 8.83 -11.47
C ASP A 146 12.60 9.33 -10.29
N VAL A 147 11.92 9.60 -9.17
CA VAL A 147 12.53 9.90 -7.88
C VAL A 147 12.09 8.87 -6.86
N THR A 148 13.05 8.24 -6.19
CA THR A 148 12.79 7.30 -5.10
C THR A 148 13.22 7.91 -3.77
N GLN A 149 12.33 7.83 -2.77
CA GLN A 149 12.57 8.27 -1.40
C GLN A 149 12.50 7.05 -0.48
N THR A 150 13.49 6.91 0.39
CA THR A 150 13.51 5.89 1.44
C THR A 150 13.39 6.57 2.79
N PHE A 151 12.45 6.08 3.60
CA PHE A 151 12.24 6.48 4.97
C PHE A 151 12.46 5.30 5.91
N THR A 152 12.82 5.58 7.16
CA THR A 152 12.87 4.59 8.23
C THR A 152 11.90 4.95 9.34
N ILE A 153 11.30 3.93 9.95
CA ILE A 153 10.45 4.03 11.12
C ILE A 153 11.02 3.10 12.18
N ASN A 154 11.40 3.65 13.33
CA ASN A 154 11.78 2.86 14.49
C ASN A 154 10.52 2.37 15.23
N ARG A 155 10.05 1.15 14.92
CA ARG A 155 8.82 0.60 15.50
C ARG A 155 8.95 0.33 16.99
N ASP A 156 10.15 0.03 17.47
CA ASP A 156 10.40 -0.19 18.91
C ASP A 156 10.17 1.09 19.73
N ALA A 157 10.49 2.26 19.17
CA ALA A 157 10.28 3.55 19.82
C ALA A 157 8.79 3.97 19.89
N LEU A 158 7.93 3.38 19.06
CA LEU A 158 6.50 3.71 19.00
C LEU A 158 5.64 2.97 20.05
N GLY A 159 6.21 2.00 20.77
CA GLY A 159 5.53 1.29 21.86
C GLY A 159 4.36 0.38 21.44
N GLY A 160 4.26 0.06 20.15
CA GLY A 160 3.23 -0.83 19.59
C GLY A 160 3.60 -2.32 19.63
N SER A 161 2.77 -3.14 18.97
CA SER A 161 3.03 -4.58 18.76
C SER A 161 4.13 -4.85 17.72
N GLN A 162 4.41 -3.87 16.85
CA GLN A 162 5.45 -3.96 15.83
C GLN A 162 6.84 -3.71 16.43
N ARG A 163 7.85 -4.38 15.88
CA ARG A 163 9.23 -4.37 16.40
C ARG A 163 10.25 -4.09 15.31
N GLY A 164 11.43 -3.60 15.70
CA GLY A 164 12.55 -3.36 14.80
C GLY A 164 12.38 -2.13 13.91
N GLU A 165 13.29 -2.01 12.93
CA GLU A 165 13.30 -0.93 11.96
C GLU A 165 12.48 -1.32 10.73
N GLU A 166 11.51 -0.49 10.39
CA GLU A 166 10.76 -0.59 9.14
C GLU A 166 11.29 0.42 8.14
N ARG A 167 11.59 -0.07 6.94
CA ARG A 167 11.98 0.72 5.78
C ARG A 167 10.77 0.92 4.88
N VAL A 168 10.53 2.17 4.53
CA VAL A 168 9.44 2.58 3.65
C VAL A 168 10.05 3.20 2.40
N ILE A 169 9.80 2.61 1.23
CA ILE A 169 10.30 3.13 -0.04
C ILE A 169 9.12 3.60 -0.88
N PHE A 170 9.22 4.83 -1.36
CA PHE A 170 8.19 5.52 -2.13
C PHE A 170 8.80 6.02 -3.44
N ALA A 171 8.14 5.74 -4.56
CA ALA A 171 8.52 6.30 -5.87
C ALA A 171 7.29 6.58 -6.73
N LEU A 172 7.31 7.71 -7.44
CA LEU A 172 6.35 8.04 -8.47
C LEU A 172 7.05 7.87 -9.82
N LEU A 173 6.52 6.98 -10.66
CA LEU A 173 7.12 6.63 -11.93
C LEU A 173 6.25 7.06 -13.10
N GLU A 174 6.83 7.81 -14.03
CA GLU A 174 6.16 8.18 -15.27
C GLU A 174 6.20 7.00 -16.26
N ASN A 175 5.05 6.55 -16.77
CA ASN A 175 5.00 5.39 -17.67
C ASN A 175 4.64 5.79 -19.10
N GLY A 176 5.43 5.30 -20.05
CA GLY A 176 5.10 5.30 -21.48
C GLY A 176 5.35 6.63 -22.24
N GLY A 177 5.73 7.71 -21.57
CA GLY A 177 5.94 9.00 -22.23
C GLY A 177 4.62 9.65 -22.68
N ALA A 178 4.71 10.72 -23.48
CA ALA A 178 3.59 11.66 -23.73
C ALA A 178 2.28 11.03 -24.26
N GLN A 179 2.34 9.83 -24.86
CA GLN A 179 1.21 9.13 -25.47
C GLN A 179 0.42 8.24 -24.48
N PHE A 180 0.98 7.94 -23.31
CA PHE A 180 0.39 7.06 -22.30
C PHE A 180 0.04 7.91 -21.07
N ASN A 181 -1.25 8.11 -20.79
CA ASN A 181 -1.72 9.04 -19.78
C ASN A 181 -1.85 8.43 -18.37
N TRP A 182 -0.81 7.72 -17.92
CA TRP A 182 -0.81 7.01 -16.63
C TRP A 182 0.52 7.14 -15.89
N VAL A 183 0.41 7.18 -14.56
CA VAL A 183 1.53 7.27 -13.63
C VAL A 183 1.45 6.09 -12.67
N THR A 184 2.60 5.52 -12.33
CA THR A 184 2.66 4.42 -11.37
C THR A 184 3.17 4.96 -10.04
N LEU A 185 2.45 4.66 -8.97
CA LEU A 185 2.96 4.81 -7.61
C LEU A 185 3.50 3.46 -7.15
N LYS A 186 4.79 3.42 -6.83
CA LYS A 186 5.40 2.31 -6.12
C LYS A 186 5.56 2.68 -4.66
N PHE A 187 5.09 1.78 -3.81
CA PHE A 187 5.26 1.90 -2.38
C PHE A 187 5.64 0.55 -1.80
N MET A 188 6.63 0.52 -0.93
CA MET A 188 7.12 -0.70 -0.32
C MET A 188 7.33 -0.51 1.18
N LEU A 189 6.89 -1.51 1.93
CA LEU A 189 7.16 -1.71 3.34
C LEU A 189 8.13 -2.88 3.48
N GLU A 190 9.21 -2.75 4.24
CA GLU A 190 10.14 -3.84 4.56
C GLU A 190 10.56 -3.74 6.03
N ASN A 191 10.48 -4.84 6.78
CA ASN A 191 11.02 -4.91 8.14
C ASN A 191 11.71 -6.25 8.34
N ARG A 192 13.03 -6.21 8.36
CA ARG A 192 13.89 -7.41 8.44
C ARG A 192 13.93 -8.04 9.82
N TRP A 193 13.40 -7.38 10.85
CA TRP A 193 13.24 -8.00 12.16
C TRP A 193 12.39 -9.27 12.08
N TYR A 194 11.40 -9.32 11.18
CA TYR A 194 10.55 -10.49 10.95
C TYR A 194 11.16 -11.54 10.03
N CYS A 195 12.35 -11.28 9.48
CA CYS A 195 13.10 -12.24 8.67
C CYS A 195 14.61 -12.01 8.84
N PRO A 196 15.17 -12.34 10.02
CA PRO A 196 16.61 -12.26 10.23
C PRO A 196 17.29 -13.28 9.33
N GLY A 197 18.20 -12.80 8.47
CA GLY A 197 19.03 -13.63 7.60
C GLY A 197 20.15 -14.33 8.35
#